data_AF-A0A1F3PVM2-F1
#
_entry.id   AF-A0A1F3PVM2-F1
#
_cell.length_a   1.000
_cell.length_b   1.000
_cell.length_c   1.000
_cell.angle_alpha   90.00
_cell.angle_beta   90.00
_cell.angle_gamma   90.00
#
_symmetry.space_group_name_H-M   'P 1'
#
loop_
_entity.id
_entity.type
_entity.pdbx_description
1 polymer ?
#
loop_
_entity_poly.entity_id
_entity_poly.type
_entity_poly.pdbx_seq_one_letter_code
_entity_poly.pdbx_strand_id
1 'polypeptide(L)'
;MIKLLQEKEWYEMLILNKVKLPGDDEYFIIMDPFNQKHLLKTENYERYELNPGKTVLCRVDKINCKGKIFFEPKHPYYQEGETYIFRKKGGELFDILENKCVLVNNTMNNTDQYKILKIKKGICYIITI
;
A
#
# COMPACT_ATOMS: atom_id res chain seq x y z
N MET A 1 -23.82 16.40 11.93
CA MET A 1 -22.48 16.46 11.28
C MET A 1 -22.34 15.27 10.36
N ILE A 2 -22.07 15.51 9.06
CA ILE A 2 -21.74 14.44 8.10
C ILE A 2 -20.24 14.17 8.26
N LYS A 3 -19.85 12.92 8.54
CA LYS A 3 -18.45 12.51 8.56
C LYS A 3 -18.06 11.97 7.18
N LEU A 4 -16.95 12.45 6.64
CA LEU A 4 -16.44 12.08 5.32
C LEU A 4 -14.97 11.69 5.43
N LEU A 5 -14.55 10.78 4.55
CA LEU A 5 -13.15 10.43 4.36
C LEU A 5 -12.40 11.63 3.75
N GLN A 6 -11.18 11.88 4.23
CA GLN A 6 -10.32 12.98 3.77
C GLN A 6 -9.05 12.43 3.14
N GLU A 7 -8.56 13.06 2.07
CA GLU A 7 -7.28 12.67 1.46
C GLU A 7 -6.14 12.75 2.46
N LYS A 8 -5.19 11.81 2.34
CA LYS A 8 -3.98 11.64 3.17
C LYS A 8 -4.21 11.20 4.61
N GLU A 9 -5.45 11.19 5.08
CA GLU A 9 -5.83 10.63 6.37
C GLU A 9 -5.87 9.10 6.33
N TRP A 10 -5.68 8.49 7.52
CA TRP A 10 -5.68 7.05 7.74
C TRP A 10 -6.94 6.60 8.50
N TYR A 11 -7.53 5.51 8.06
CA TYR A 11 -8.74 4.94 8.65
C TYR A 11 -8.61 3.42 8.81
N GLU A 12 -9.13 2.88 9.91
CA GLU A 12 -9.30 1.44 10.07
C GLU A 12 -10.46 0.97 9.20
N MET A 13 -10.18 0.01 8.31
CA MET A 13 -11.15 -0.53 7.38
C MET A 13 -11.38 -2.01 7.72
N LEU A 14 -12.64 -2.44 7.79
CA LEU A 14 -12.97 -3.86 7.94
C LEU A 14 -12.98 -4.54 6.57
N ILE A 15 -12.20 -5.60 6.41
CA ILE A 15 -12.23 -6.44 5.20
C ILE A 15 -13.44 -7.36 5.31
N LEU A 16 -14.45 -7.14 4.46
CA LEU A 16 -15.70 -7.91 4.50
C LEU A 16 -15.63 -9.19 3.68
N ASN A 17 -15.10 -9.09 2.45
CA ASN A 17 -15.05 -10.22 1.53
C ASN A 17 -14.00 -9.99 0.43
N LYS A 18 -13.69 -11.03 -0.34
CA LYS A 18 -12.95 -10.96 -1.60
C LYS A 18 -13.89 -11.36 -2.74
N VAL A 19 -13.95 -10.57 -3.80
CA VAL A 19 -14.83 -10.79 -4.96
C VAL A 19 -14.05 -10.67 -6.26
N LYS A 20 -14.45 -11.46 -7.25
CA LYS A 20 -13.96 -11.35 -8.63
C LYS A 20 -15.02 -10.65 -9.48
N LEU A 21 -14.65 -9.56 -10.15
CA LEU A 21 -15.55 -8.81 -11.03
C LEU A 21 -15.36 -9.23 -12.50
N PRO A 22 -16.30 -8.92 -13.40
CA PRO A 22 -16.11 -9.14 -14.83
C PRO A 22 -14.82 -8.48 -15.33
N GLY A 23 -14.02 -9.21 -16.11
CA GLY A 23 -12.69 -8.76 -16.57
C GLY A 23 -11.51 -9.32 -15.76
N ASP A 24 -11.73 -10.39 -14.99
CA ASP A 24 -10.73 -11.11 -14.19
C ASP A 24 -10.06 -10.33 -13.03
N ASP A 25 -10.45 -9.08 -12.81
CA ASP A 25 -9.97 -8.30 -11.67
C ASP A 25 -10.58 -8.79 -10.34
N GLU A 26 -9.71 -9.00 -9.35
CA GLU A 26 -10.10 -9.32 -7.97
C GLU A 26 -10.02 -8.10 -7.05
N TYR A 27 -10.99 -8.02 -6.14
CA TYR A 27 -11.13 -6.91 -5.19
C TYR A 27 -11.45 -7.43 -3.80
N PHE A 28 -10.91 -6.76 -2.78
CA PHE A 28 -11.48 -6.79 -1.44
C PHE A 28 -12.65 -5.81 -1.36
N ILE A 29 -13.74 -6.25 -0.75
CA ILE A 29 -14.78 -5.35 -0.24
C ILE A 29 -14.32 -4.91 1.15
N ILE A 30 -14.04 -3.63 1.31
CA ILE A 30 -13.66 -3.04 2.59
C ILE A 30 -14.75 -2.07 3.07
N MET A 31 -14.95 -1.97 4.36
CA MET A 31 -15.92 -1.06 4.98
C MET A 31 -15.19 0.00 5.80
N ASP A 32 -15.54 1.26 5.58
CA ASP A 32 -14.98 2.39 6.31
C ASP A 32 -15.64 2.59 7.69
N PRO A 33 -15.07 3.46 8.55
CA PRO A 33 -15.64 3.77 9.88
C PRO A 33 -17.04 4.42 9.84
N PHE A 34 -17.53 4.80 8.67
CA PHE A 34 -18.85 5.39 8.46
C PHE A 34 -19.82 4.38 7.81
N ASN A 35 -19.47 3.10 7.83
CA ASN A 35 -20.23 1.97 7.29
C ASN A 35 -20.44 2.00 5.76
N GLN A 36 -19.62 2.76 5.02
CA GLN A 36 -19.65 2.73 3.55
C GLN A 36 -18.70 1.66 3.02
N LYS A 37 -19.15 0.93 1.99
CA LYS A 37 -18.38 -0.14 1.35
C LYS A 37 -17.62 0.40 0.16
N HIS A 38 -16.38 -0.04 0.02
CA HIS A 38 -15.45 0.35 -1.04
C HIS A 38 -14.78 -0.89 -1.64
N LEU A 39 -14.26 -0.73 -2.86
CA LEU A 39 -13.46 -1.75 -3.54
C LEU A 39 -11.97 -1.41 -3.43
N LEU A 40 -11.18 -2.36 -2.96
CA LEU A 40 -9.73 -2.31 -2.93
C LEU A 40 -9.18 -3.39 -3.87
N LYS A 41 -8.45 -2.99 -4.92
CA LYS A 41 -7.90 -3.93 -5.90
C LYS A 41 -6.83 -4.82 -5.25
N THR A 42 -6.89 -6.13 -5.47
CA THR A 42 -6.01 -7.09 -4.76
C THR A 42 -4.61 -7.17 -5.34
N GLU A 43 -4.44 -6.93 -6.65
CA GLU A 43 -3.21 -7.17 -7.43
C GLU A 43 -1.92 -6.64 -6.77
N ASN A 44 -2.02 -5.53 -6.02
CA ASN A 44 -0.89 -4.83 -5.42
C ASN A 44 -0.61 -5.25 -3.97
N TYR A 45 -1.49 -6.06 -3.37
CA TYR A 45 -1.54 -6.32 -1.93
C TYR A 45 -1.73 -7.81 -1.60
N GLU A 46 -1.56 -8.72 -2.57
CA GLU A 46 -1.77 -10.15 -2.35
C GLU A 46 -0.89 -10.72 -1.23
N ARG A 47 0.31 -10.15 -1.07
CA ARG A 47 1.30 -10.54 -0.06
C ARG A 47 1.16 -9.80 1.27
N TYR A 48 0.13 -8.97 1.43
CA TYR A 48 -0.15 -8.27 2.69
C TYR A 48 -0.98 -9.11 3.66
N GLU A 49 -1.32 -10.35 3.29
CA GLU A 49 -2.13 -11.26 4.11
C GLU A 49 -3.47 -10.64 4.54
N LEU A 50 -4.07 -9.85 3.64
CA LEU A 50 -5.38 -9.24 3.85
C LEU A 50 -6.47 -10.32 3.78
N ASN A 51 -7.18 -10.51 4.89
CA ASN A 51 -8.17 -11.58 5.06
C ASN A 51 -9.54 -11.03 5.50
N PRO A 52 -10.67 -11.56 4.98
CA PRO A 52 -12.00 -11.24 5.49
C PRO A 52 -12.13 -11.41 7.01
N GLY A 53 -12.86 -10.51 7.66
CA GLY A 53 -13.03 -10.46 9.11
C GLY A 53 -11.89 -9.76 9.86
N LYS A 54 -10.82 -9.34 9.17
CA LYS A 54 -9.72 -8.55 9.76
C LYS A 54 -9.87 -7.07 9.44
N THR A 55 -9.29 -6.22 10.28
CA THR A 55 -9.14 -4.80 10.00
C THR A 55 -7.78 -4.52 9.37
N VAL A 56 -7.72 -3.50 8.52
CA VAL A 56 -6.49 -2.98 7.92
C VAL A 56 -6.52 -1.46 7.96
N LEU A 57 -5.40 -0.84 8.33
CA LEU A 57 -5.27 0.61 8.29
C LEU A 57 -5.00 1.05 6.84
N CYS A 58 -5.85 1.91 6.29
CA CYS A 58 -5.74 2.40 4.92
C CYS A 58 -5.64 3.92 4.89
N ARG A 59 -4.73 4.44 4.07
CA ARG A 59 -4.66 5.86 3.69
C ARG A 59 -5.65 6.12 2.57
N VAL A 60 -6.37 7.22 2.63
CA VAL A 60 -7.08 7.76 1.47
C VAL A 60 -6.04 8.41 0.56
N ASP A 61 -5.56 7.67 -0.44
CA ASP A 61 -4.49 8.17 -1.31
C ASP A 61 -4.98 9.30 -2.21
N LYS A 62 -6.19 9.14 -2.78
CA LYS A 62 -6.79 10.12 -3.70
C LYS A 62 -8.32 10.01 -3.72
N ILE A 63 -9.00 11.14 -3.86
CA ILE A 63 -10.41 11.26 -4.21
C ILE A 63 -10.45 11.99 -5.56
N ASN A 64 -10.95 11.32 -6.60
CA ASN A 64 -11.03 11.97 -7.91
C ASN A 64 -12.27 12.87 -8.04
N CYS A 65 -12.36 13.64 -9.13
CA CYS A 65 -13.46 14.57 -9.39
C CYS A 65 -14.85 13.91 -9.51
N LYS A 66 -14.92 12.58 -9.61
CA LYS A 66 -16.17 11.79 -9.62
C LYS A 66 -16.51 11.20 -8.25
N GLY A 67 -15.77 11.57 -7.20
CA GLY A 67 -15.95 11.03 -5.85
C GLY A 67 -15.42 9.61 -5.66
N LYS A 68 -14.73 9.02 -6.64
CA LYS A 68 -14.10 7.71 -6.46
C LYS A 68 -12.90 7.86 -5.55
N ILE A 69 -12.90 7.07 -4.47
CA ILE A 69 -11.86 7.04 -3.45
C ILE A 69 -10.88 5.91 -3.76
N PHE A 70 -9.59 6.22 -3.68
CA PHE A 70 -8.48 5.28 -3.84
C PHE A 70 -7.80 5.11 -2.49
N PHE A 71 -7.65 3.85 -2.07
CA PHE A 71 -7.10 3.48 -0.79
C PHE A 71 -5.73 2.84 -0.96
N GLU A 72 -4.84 3.13 -0.02
CA GLU A 72 -3.55 2.47 0.11
C GLU A 72 -3.43 1.85 1.51
N PRO A 73 -3.46 0.52 1.63
CA PRO A 73 -3.20 -0.18 2.88
C PRO A 73 -1.80 0.15 3.41
N LYS A 74 -1.68 0.25 4.74
CA LYS A 74 -0.39 0.35 5.41
C LYS A 74 0.45 -0.86 5.05
N HIS A 75 1.71 -0.64 4.66
CA HIS A 75 2.63 -1.73 4.41
C HIS A 75 2.90 -2.49 5.71
N PRO A 76 2.83 -3.84 5.74
CA PRO A 76 2.95 -4.61 6.98
C PRO A 76 4.33 -4.50 7.66
N TYR A 77 5.40 -4.32 6.88
CA TYR A 77 6.79 -4.30 7.38
C TYR A 77 7.53 -2.97 7.27
N TYR A 78 6.97 -1.98 6.56
CA TYR A 78 7.72 -0.81 6.12
C TYR A 78 6.95 0.48 6.36
N GLN A 79 7.69 1.55 6.60
CA GLN A 79 7.13 2.88 6.84
C GLN A 79 7.89 3.93 6.02
N GLU A 80 7.14 4.85 5.42
CA GLU A 80 7.71 6.01 4.72
C GLU A 80 8.54 6.85 5.70
N GLY A 81 9.74 7.26 5.29
CA GLY A 81 10.69 8.03 6.11
C GLY A 81 11.69 7.18 6.89
N GLU A 82 11.48 5.87 7.02
CA GLU A 82 12.36 4.97 7.76
C GLU A 82 13.42 4.31 6.86
N THR A 83 14.48 3.79 7.47
CA THR A 83 15.63 3.17 6.81
C THR A 83 15.66 1.66 7.03
N TYR A 84 15.91 0.90 5.96
CA TYR A 84 15.98 -0.55 6.00
C TYR A 84 17.09 -1.10 5.09
N ILE A 85 17.40 -2.38 5.29
CA ILE A 85 18.23 -3.18 4.38
C ILE A 85 17.29 -3.96 3.45
N PHE A 86 17.62 -3.99 2.17
CA PHE A 86 16.85 -4.68 1.14
C PHE A 86 17.66 -5.82 0.53
N ARG A 87 16.97 -6.88 0.11
CA ARG A 87 17.63 -8.04 -0.50
C ARG A 87 18.05 -7.69 -1.93
N LYS A 88 19.34 -7.87 -2.23
CA LYS A 88 19.87 -7.69 -3.59
C LYS A 88 19.86 -9.01 -4.36
N LYS A 89 19.30 -9.02 -5.58
CA LYS A 89 19.33 -10.18 -6.48
C LYS A 89 19.44 -9.69 -7.92
N GLY A 90 20.49 -10.11 -8.64
CA GLY A 90 20.68 -9.76 -10.06
C GLY A 90 20.82 -8.26 -10.34
N GLY A 91 21.31 -7.47 -9.37
CA GLY A 91 21.41 -6.01 -9.50
C GLY A 91 20.12 -5.24 -9.15
N GLU A 92 19.04 -5.94 -8.83
CA GLU A 92 17.78 -5.38 -8.38
C GLU A 92 17.62 -5.52 -6.86
N LEU A 93 16.76 -4.69 -6.27
CA LEU A 93 16.45 -4.69 -4.85
C LEU A 93 15.03 -5.21 -4.63
N PHE A 94 14.87 -6.03 -3.60
CA PHE A 94 13.61 -6.65 -3.23
C PHE A 94 13.32 -6.41 -1.75
N ASP A 95 12.03 -6.20 -1.47
CA ASP A 95 11.50 -6.09 -0.12
C ASP A 95 11.31 -7.48 0.51
N ILE A 96 10.94 -7.54 1.79
CA ILE A 96 10.73 -8.81 2.51
C ILE A 96 9.55 -9.62 1.96
N LEU A 97 8.62 -8.95 1.27
CA LEU A 97 7.50 -9.55 0.57
C LEU A 97 7.88 -9.95 -0.86
N GLU A 98 9.15 -9.92 -1.24
CA GLU A 98 9.64 -10.28 -2.57
C GLU A 98 9.12 -9.38 -3.72
N ASN A 99 8.69 -8.16 -3.40
CA ASN A 99 8.37 -7.15 -4.41
C ASN A 99 9.64 -6.41 -4.82
N LYS A 100 9.80 -6.17 -6.12
CA LYS A 100 10.91 -5.36 -6.63
C LYS A 100 10.74 -3.91 -6.20
N CYS A 101 11.74 -3.37 -5.49
CA CYS A 101 11.78 -1.97 -5.08
C CYS A 101 12.25 -1.07 -6.23
N VAL A 102 11.90 0.22 -6.13
CA VAL A 102 12.33 1.24 -7.09
C VAL A 102 13.36 2.16 -6.45
N LEU A 103 14.60 2.13 -6.93
CA LEU A 103 15.64 3.07 -6.53
C LEU A 103 15.45 4.40 -7.28
N VAL A 104 15.20 5.48 -6.54
CA VAL A 104 14.87 6.80 -7.12
C VAL A 104 16.12 7.63 -7.38
N ASN A 105 17.13 7.57 -6.50
CA ASN A 105 18.42 8.25 -6.64
C ASN A 105 19.53 7.32 -6.14
N ASN A 106 20.65 7.30 -6.86
CA ASN A 106 21.85 6.57 -6.46
C ASN A 106 22.95 7.59 -6.17
N THR A 107 23.15 7.92 -4.89
CA THR A 107 24.39 8.56 -4.43
C THR A 107 25.43 7.46 -4.25
N MET A 108 26.69 7.71 -4.65
CA MET A 108 27.81 6.78 -4.48
C MET A 108 28.22 6.63 -3.00
N ASN A 109 27.27 6.33 -2.13
CA ASN A 109 27.50 6.05 -0.73
C ASN A 109 27.47 4.54 -0.51
N ASN A 110 28.50 4.08 0.20
CA ASN A 110 28.86 2.68 0.33
C ASN A 110 28.06 1.95 1.42
N THR A 111 26.80 2.37 1.64
CA THR A 111 25.93 1.78 2.67
C THR A 111 24.84 0.93 2.02
N ASP A 112 24.66 -0.30 2.51
CA ASP A 112 23.57 -1.20 2.07
C ASP A 112 22.20 -0.81 2.71
N GLN A 113 22.09 0.44 3.16
CA GLN A 113 20.92 0.98 3.81
C GLN A 113 20.17 1.94 2.89
N TYR A 114 18.85 1.83 2.89
CA TYR A 114 17.99 2.59 2.02
C TYR A 114 16.83 3.20 2.81
N LYS A 115 16.60 4.49 2.61
CA LYS A 115 15.43 5.19 3.15
C LYS A 115 14.23 4.99 2.24
N ILE A 116 13.07 4.68 2.81
CA ILE A 116 11.81 4.64 2.07
C ILE A 116 11.33 6.06 1.87
N LEU A 117 11.32 6.52 0.61
CA LEU A 117 10.79 7.83 0.24
C LEU A 117 9.26 7.81 0.20
N LYS A 118 8.70 6.76 -0.37
CA LYS A 118 7.24 6.56 -0.50
C LYS A 118 6.93 5.09 -0.73
N ILE A 119 5.73 4.69 -0.35
CA ILE A 119 5.13 3.41 -0.73
C ILE A 119 3.95 3.74 -1.63
N LYS A 120 3.90 3.12 -2.80
CA LYS A 120 2.79 3.32 -3.76
C LYS A 120 2.41 2.00 -4.39
N LYS A 121 1.13 1.62 -4.26
CA LYS A 121 0.61 0.32 -4.70
C LYS A 121 1.45 -0.84 -4.14
N GLY A 122 1.81 -0.73 -2.87
CA GLY A 122 2.66 -1.71 -2.18
C GLY A 122 4.13 -1.75 -2.60
N ILE A 123 4.54 -0.96 -3.60
CA ILE A 123 5.93 -0.90 -4.05
C ILE A 123 6.68 0.16 -3.22
N CYS A 124 7.81 -0.26 -2.63
CA CYS A 124 8.74 0.63 -1.94
C CYS A 124 9.59 1.41 -2.94
N TYR A 125 9.54 2.75 -2.86
CA TYR A 125 10.45 3.65 -3.54
C TYR A 125 11.50 4.12 -2.55
N ILE A 126 12.75 3.85 -2.87
CA ILE A 126 13.87 3.95 -1.94
C ILE A 126 14.98 4.86 -2.48
N ILE A 127 15.77 5.43 -1.57
CA ILE A 127 16.96 6.22 -1.87
C ILE A 127 18.13 5.72 -1.00
N THR A 128 19.34 5.78 -1.55
CA THR A 128 20.58 5.57 -0.78
C THR A 128 20.78 6.67 0.24
N ILE A 129 21.40 6.34 1.37
CA ILE A 129 21.78 7.28 2.43
C ILE A 129 23.30 7.44 2.42
#